data_AF-A0A8J5BEK5-F1
#
_entry.id   AF-A0A8J5BEK5-F1
#
_cell.length_a   1.000
_cell.length_b   1.000
_cell.length_c   1.000
_cell.angle_alpha   90.00
_cell.angle_beta   90.00
_cell.angle_gamma   90.00
#
_symmetry.space_group_name_H-M   'P 1'
#
loop_
_entity.id
_entity.type
_entity.pdbx_description
1 polymer ?
#
loop_
_entity_poly.entity_id
_entity_poly.type
_entity_poly.pdbx_seq_one_letter_code
_entity_poly.pdbx_strand_id
1 'polypeptide(L)'
;MSSNDKKTPKPKSAASAAEKVKADAVKAANEVKTQVSNVAANTPVSGTAPTTGSVSNTTPTTGSVSNTPSVSAPKPAPKPDLKAATSASPSEVDPATARDEATKARILAHMNQDHKLSLKDYLYHYGGVTATAHIASVTLVDITSSSLVLNYSLESDHLNLRTLSIPIKPELASLSDAREVLVNMAKTAAGARGYSPFQIKEFKWVSGPDILVPAAVLWTVVGLWDPNLVYKNSKSPFVILVNLLLKAIGPLLPFDRDLIPQIAIMAMGEIKRRRKDIVKWTVIIHILESFFFMRPILNKYRVQNPTKLYWYLACMVEGFPSIKRISKLGKSLDNQ
;
A
#
# COMPACT_ATOMS: atom_id res chain seq x y z
N MET A 1 -49.53 -41.76 -33.93
CA MET A 1 -48.82 -41.05 -32.84
C MET A 1 -47.49 -40.57 -33.41
N SER A 2 -47.22 -39.26 -33.41
CA SER A 2 -45.97 -38.73 -33.99
C SER A 2 -44.88 -38.62 -32.92
N SER A 3 -43.70 -39.17 -33.20
CA SER A 3 -42.48 -38.83 -32.45
C SER A 3 -42.05 -37.40 -32.78
N ASN A 4 -41.44 -36.70 -31.82
CA ASN A 4 -41.07 -35.29 -31.96
C ASN A 4 -39.60 -35.08 -31.54
N ASP A 5 -38.68 -35.27 -32.49
CA ASP A 5 -37.23 -35.27 -32.26
C ASP A 5 -36.69 -33.89 -31.86
N LYS A 6 -36.47 -33.71 -30.55
CA LYS A 6 -35.98 -32.46 -29.96
C LYS A 6 -34.46 -32.31 -30.14
N LYS A 7 -34.06 -31.94 -31.36
CA LYS A 7 -32.67 -31.75 -31.79
C LYS A 7 -31.94 -30.71 -30.93
N THR A 8 -31.10 -31.17 -29.99
CA THR A 8 -30.35 -30.31 -29.07
C THR A 8 -29.29 -29.45 -29.80
N PRO A 9 -29.16 -28.14 -29.48
CA PRO A 9 -28.20 -27.27 -30.14
C PRO A 9 -26.76 -27.64 -29.77
N LYS A 10 -25.88 -27.70 -30.78
CA LYS A 10 -24.45 -28.00 -30.61
C LYS A 10 -23.75 -26.84 -29.88
N PRO A 11 -22.93 -27.07 -28.85
CA PRO A 11 -22.27 -25.99 -28.12
C PRO A 11 -21.31 -25.20 -29.02
N LYS A 12 -21.40 -23.87 -28.98
CA LYS A 12 -20.40 -22.99 -29.62
C LYS A 12 -19.06 -23.15 -28.90
N SER A 13 -17.95 -23.17 -29.66
CA SER A 13 -16.62 -23.40 -29.09
C SER A 13 -16.18 -22.23 -28.20
N ALA A 14 -15.43 -22.55 -27.13
CA ALA A 14 -14.95 -21.55 -26.18
C ALA A 14 -14.07 -20.46 -26.83
N ALA A 15 -13.41 -20.77 -27.95
CA ALA A 15 -12.66 -19.81 -28.76
C ALA A 15 -13.52 -18.63 -29.23
N SER A 16 -14.75 -18.90 -29.72
CA SER A 16 -15.68 -17.86 -30.19
C SER A 16 -16.12 -16.91 -29.07
N ALA A 17 -16.23 -17.41 -27.82
CA ALA A 17 -16.51 -16.57 -26.66
C ALA A 17 -15.32 -15.68 -26.29
N ALA A 18 -14.11 -16.23 -26.27
CA ALA A 18 -12.89 -15.48 -25.96
C ALA A 18 -12.59 -14.38 -26.99
N GLU A 19 -12.87 -14.63 -28.27
CA GLU A 19 -12.71 -13.66 -29.35
C GLU A 19 -13.71 -12.49 -29.22
N LYS A 20 -14.98 -12.76 -28.92
CA LYS A 20 -15.97 -11.71 -28.66
C LYS A 20 -15.56 -10.81 -27.49
N VAL A 21 -15.10 -11.39 -26.38
CA VAL A 21 -14.66 -10.61 -25.20
C VAL A 21 -13.50 -9.68 -25.53
N LYS A 22 -12.56 -10.09 -26.40
CA LYS A 22 -11.50 -9.19 -26.89
C LYS A 22 -12.06 -8.03 -27.73
N ALA A 23 -12.99 -8.30 -28.64
CA ALA A 23 -13.61 -7.27 -29.48
C ALA A 23 -14.40 -6.25 -28.64
N ASP A 24 -15.21 -6.72 -27.68
CA ASP A 24 -15.98 -5.86 -26.77
C ASP A 24 -15.05 -4.96 -25.93
N ALA A 25 -13.93 -5.50 -25.43
CA ALA A 25 -12.95 -4.75 -24.64
C ALA A 25 -12.22 -3.65 -25.45
N VAL A 26 -11.86 -3.93 -26.71
CA VAL A 26 -11.24 -2.93 -27.61
C VAL A 26 -12.23 -1.81 -27.94
N LYS A 27 -13.51 -2.13 -28.13
CA LYS A 27 -14.57 -1.12 -28.34
C LYS A 27 -14.70 -0.18 -27.13
N ALA A 28 -14.78 -0.73 -25.92
CA ALA A 28 -14.88 0.06 -24.69
C ALA A 28 -13.65 0.98 -24.46
N ALA A 29 -12.43 0.49 -24.75
CA ALA A 29 -11.21 1.30 -24.64
C ALA A 29 -11.20 2.52 -25.59
N ASN A 30 -11.74 2.35 -26.81
CA ASN A 30 -11.86 3.45 -27.77
C ASN A 30 -12.93 4.46 -27.35
N GLU A 31 -14.08 4.01 -26.83
CA GLU A 31 -15.15 4.89 -26.35
C GLU A 31 -14.70 5.80 -25.20
N VAL A 32 -13.92 5.27 -24.25
CA VAL A 32 -13.30 6.07 -23.17
C VAL A 32 -12.33 7.10 -23.74
N LYS A 33 -11.51 6.74 -24.74
CA LYS A 33 -10.55 7.66 -25.37
C LYS A 33 -11.24 8.82 -26.10
N THR A 34 -12.39 8.58 -26.72
CA THR A 34 -13.23 9.64 -27.31
C THR A 34 -13.83 10.56 -26.24
N GLN A 35 -14.33 10.02 -25.12
CA GLN A 35 -14.89 10.84 -24.03
C GLN A 35 -13.83 11.77 -23.41
N VAL A 36 -12.63 11.27 -23.12
CA VAL A 36 -11.54 12.10 -22.55
C VAL A 36 -11.16 13.25 -23.51
N SER A 37 -11.10 12.98 -24.82
CA SER A 37 -10.81 13.99 -25.84
C SER A 37 -11.86 15.13 -25.85
N ASN A 38 -13.13 14.80 -25.65
CA ASN A 38 -14.23 15.77 -25.68
C ASN A 38 -14.29 16.65 -24.41
N VAL A 39 -13.85 16.15 -23.26
CA VAL A 39 -13.78 16.94 -22.01
C VAL A 39 -12.68 18.01 -22.11
N ALA A 40 -11.55 17.71 -22.74
CA ALA A 40 -10.45 18.66 -22.93
C ALA A 40 -10.83 19.87 -23.82
N ALA A 41 -11.80 19.72 -24.72
CA ALA A 41 -12.21 20.76 -25.67
C ALA A 41 -13.14 21.84 -25.08
N ASN A 42 -13.87 21.53 -24.00
CA ASN A 42 -15.00 22.34 -23.51
C ASN A 42 -14.76 22.95 -22.11
N THR A 43 -13.56 23.47 -21.86
CA THR A 43 -13.26 24.24 -20.63
C THR A 43 -13.37 25.76 -20.93
N PRO A 44 -14.46 26.45 -20.56
CA PRO A 44 -14.60 27.87 -20.81
C PRO A 44 -13.71 28.69 -19.85
N VAL A 45 -12.81 29.49 -20.39
CA VAL A 45 -12.08 30.51 -19.62
C VAL A 45 -13.05 31.67 -19.33
N SER A 46 -13.59 31.70 -18.11
CA SER A 46 -14.40 32.83 -17.62
C SER A 46 -13.85 33.31 -16.29
N GLY A 47 -13.25 34.51 -16.30
CA GLY A 47 -12.85 35.22 -15.10
C GLY A 47 -13.79 36.39 -14.83
N THR A 48 -14.45 36.39 -13.68
CA THR A 48 -15.13 37.58 -13.15
C THR A 48 -15.15 37.50 -11.62
N ALA A 49 -14.83 38.60 -10.94
CA ALA A 49 -14.84 38.65 -9.48
C ALA A 49 -16.27 38.84 -8.94
N PRO A 50 -16.66 38.16 -7.84
CA PRO A 50 -17.97 38.37 -7.22
C PRO A 50 -18.02 39.70 -6.45
N THR A 51 -18.97 40.56 -6.81
CA THR A 51 -19.32 41.75 -6.03
C THR A 51 -20.25 41.39 -4.87
N THR A 52 -20.17 42.15 -3.78
CA THR A 52 -20.98 41.94 -2.57
C THR A 52 -22.43 42.36 -2.77
N GLY A 53 -23.38 41.44 -2.57
CA GLY A 53 -24.82 41.71 -2.52
C GLY A 53 -25.40 41.44 -1.14
N SER A 54 -26.19 42.38 -0.62
CA SER A 54 -26.83 42.31 0.72
C SER A 54 -28.35 42.18 0.60
N VAL A 55 -28.94 41.25 1.33
CA VAL A 55 -30.40 41.16 1.57
C VAL A 55 -30.64 40.89 3.06
N SER A 56 -31.63 41.56 3.64
CA SER A 56 -31.90 41.63 5.08
C SER A 56 -33.20 40.92 5.49
N ASN A 57 -33.31 40.54 6.76
CA ASN A 57 -34.62 40.53 7.45
C ASN A 57 -34.53 40.57 8.99
N THR A 58 -35.19 41.58 9.56
CA THR A 58 -35.96 41.58 10.83
C THR A 58 -35.41 40.95 12.13
N THR A 59 -34.82 41.84 12.96
CA THR A 59 -35.14 42.17 14.38
C THR A 59 -36.30 41.43 15.10
N PRO A 60 -36.35 41.38 16.46
CA PRO A 60 -35.58 42.16 17.47
C PRO A 60 -34.95 41.29 18.62
N THR A 61 -34.36 41.74 19.75
CA THR A 61 -34.08 43.04 20.47
C THR A 61 -32.77 42.81 21.30
N THR A 62 -32.16 43.62 22.19
CA THR A 62 -32.43 44.87 22.96
C THR A 62 -31.10 45.53 23.41
N GLY A 63 -31.12 46.82 23.79
CA GLY A 63 -29.96 47.56 24.37
C GLY A 63 -29.02 48.14 23.28
N SER A 64 -28.71 49.43 23.19
CA SER A 64 -28.19 50.40 24.19
C SER A 64 -26.79 49.99 24.69
N VAL A 65 -25.71 50.79 24.58
CA VAL A 65 -25.58 52.28 24.57
C VAL A 65 -24.72 52.79 23.38
N SER A 66 -24.76 54.09 23.11
CA SER A 66 -24.01 54.81 22.05
C SER A 66 -22.52 55.04 22.34
N ASN A 67 -21.71 55.16 21.29
CA ASN A 67 -21.02 56.43 20.93
C ASN A 67 -20.17 56.30 19.65
N THR A 68 -20.29 57.30 18.76
CA THR A 68 -19.46 57.47 17.55
C THR A 68 -18.63 58.75 17.63
N PRO A 69 -17.35 58.70 17.24
CA PRO A 69 -16.65 59.85 16.69
C PRO A 69 -16.65 59.80 15.16
N SER A 70 -16.95 60.91 14.51
CA SER A 70 -16.77 61.06 13.06
C SER A 70 -15.27 61.21 12.74
N VAL A 71 -14.78 60.53 11.70
CA VAL A 71 -13.41 60.69 11.19
C VAL A 71 -13.47 60.96 9.69
N SER A 72 -12.84 62.05 9.27
CA SER A 72 -12.90 62.58 7.90
C SER A 72 -12.15 61.70 6.89
N ALA A 73 -12.63 61.68 5.65
CA ALA A 73 -11.98 60.96 4.55
C ALA A 73 -10.60 61.57 4.21
N PRO A 74 -9.56 60.74 3.95
CA PRO A 74 -8.23 61.22 3.60
C PRO A 74 -8.17 61.76 2.17
N LYS A 75 -7.39 62.83 2.00
CA LYS A 75 -7.09 63.48 0.72
C LYS A 75 -6.21 62.58 -0.17
N PRO A 76 -6.44 62.50 -1.50
CA PRO A 76 -5.60 61.69 -2.39
C PRO A 76 -4.16 62.22 -2.45
N ALA A 77 -3.20 61.30 -2.44
CA ALA A 77 -1.77 61.60 -2.44
C ALA A 77 -1.23 61.95 -3.85
N PRO A 78 -0.09 62.67 -3.95
CA PRO A 78 0.55 62.97 -5.24
C PRO A 78 1.13 61.70 -5.90
N LYS A 79 1.26 61.73 -7.23
CA LYS A 79 2.04 60.73 -7.97
C LYS A 79 3.54 60.87 -7.64
N PRO A 80 4.28 59.78 -7.39
CA PRO A 80 5.74 59.84 -7.30
C PRO A 80 6.35 60.01 -8.70
N ASP A 81 7.43 60.81 -8.80
CA ASP A 81 8.15 61.05 -10.05
C ASP A 81 8.92 59.80 -10.52
N LEU A 82 8.84 59.51 -11.82
CA LEU A 82 9.76 58.57 -12.48
C LEU A 82 11.14 59.24 -12.63
N LYS A 83 12.09 58.89 -11.75
CA LYS A 83 13.51 59.24 -11.91
C LYS A 83 14.42 58.03 -11.77
N ALA A 84 15.27 57.85 -12.78
CA ALA A 84 16.49 57.04 -12.80
C ALA A 84 16.40 55.65 -12.15
N ALA A 85 15.98 54.65 -12.93
CA ALA A 85 16.34 53.27 -12.65
C ALA A 85 17.85 53.09 -12.88
N THR A 86 18.65 53.20 -11.80
CA THR A 86 20.09 52.88 -11.85
C THR A 86 20.27 51.41 -12.21
N SER A 87 20.96 51.14 -13.31
CA SER A 87 21.27 49.78 -13.75
C SER A 87 22.28 49.12 -12.80
N ALA A 88 21.78 48.44 -11.78
CA ALA A 88 22.59 47.56 -10.95
C ALA A 88 23.18 46.44 -11.83
N SER A 89 24.51 46.37 -11.92
CA SER A 89 25.18 45.24 -12.57
C SER A 89 24.76 43.94 -11.88
N PRO A 90 24.53 42.85 -12.64
CA PRO A 90 24.24 41.55 -12.04
C PRO A 90 25.42 41.16 -11.14
N SER A 91 25.17 41.00 -9.85
CA SER A 91 26.20 40.64 -8.88
C SER A 91 26.74 39.25 -9.21
N GLU A 92 28.06 39.12 -9.32
CA GLU A 92 28.73 37.88 -9.66
C GLU A 92 28.49 36.85 -8.53
N VAL A 93 27.69 35.82 -8.82
CA VAL A 93 27.31 34.81 -7.83
C VAL A 93 28.50 33.90 -7.55
N ASP A 94 28.88 33.81 -6.28
CA ASP A 94 29.97 32.95 -5.82
C ASP A 94 29.78 31.51 -6.34
N PRO A 95 30.77 30.93 -7.06
CA PRO A 95 30.69 29.55 -7.56
C PRO A 95 30.55 28.49 -6.46
N ALA A 96 30.80 28.79 -5.18
CA ALA A 96 30.41 27.95 -4.06
C ALA A 96 28.88 27.91 -3.87
N THR A 97 28.23 29.09 -3.79
CA THR A 97 26.77 29.21 -3.62
C THR A 97 26.02 28.49 -4.74
N ALA A 98 26.44 28.67 -5.99
CA ALA A 98 25.82 28.00 -7.14
C ALA A 98 25.93 26.45 -7.09
N ARG A 99 26.99 25.89 -6.48
CA ARG A 99 27.14 24.44 -6.27
C ARG A 99 26.23 23.92 -5.18
N ASP A 100 26.03 24.69 -4.11
CA ASP A 100 25.13 24.32 -3.02
C ASP A 100 23.67 24.39 -3.46
N GLU A 101 23.26 25.42 -4.21
CA GLU A 101 21.94 25.48 -4.83
C GLU A 101 21.68 24.30 -5.78
N ALA A 102 22.64 23.96 -6.65
CA ALA A 102 22.54 22.79 -7.52
C ALA A 102 22.51 21.46 -6.74
N THR A 103 23.09 21.40 -5.54
CA THR A 103 23.07 20.22 -4.66
C THR A 103 21.75 20.11 -3.91
N LYS A 104 21.28 21.20 -3.31
CA LYS A 104 19.93 21.39 -2.75
C LYS A 104 18.86 20.96 -3.75
N ALA A 105 18.87 21.47 -4.98
CA ALA A 105 17.90 21.12 -6.02
C ALA A 105 17.85 19.60 -6.32
N ARG A 106 19.01 18.93 -6.36
CA ARG A 106 19.09 17.47 -6.55
C ARG A 106 18.53 16.69 -5.36
N ILE A 107 18.79 17.14 -4.12
CA ILE A 107 18.23 16.55 -2.90
C ILE A 107 16.70 16.72 -2.88
N LEU A 108 16.20 17.93 -3.14
CA LEU A 108 14.77 18.22 -3.21
C LEU A 108 14.06 17.33 -4.24
N ALA A 109 14.60 17.20 -5.45
CA ALA A 109 14.05 16.35 -6.49
C ALA A 109 13.98 14.87 -6.08
N HIS A 110 15.08 14.28 -5.59
CA HIS A 110 15.13 12.88 -5.19
C HIS A 110 14.23 12.57 -3.99
N MET A 111 14.24 13.43 -2.96
CA MET A 111 13.38 13.25 -1.78
C MET A 111 11.89 13.33 -2.12
N ASN A 112 11.52 14.23 -3.03
CA ASN A 112 10.14 14.36 -3.51
C ASN A 112 9.73 13.27 -4.49
N GLN A 113 10.64 12.65 -5.23
CA GLN A 113 10.32 11.55 -6.13
C GLN A 113 10.16 10.24 -5.36
N ASP A 114 11.21 9.83 -4.63
CA ASP A 114 11.36 8.46 -4.15
C ASP A 114 11.04 8.30 -2.65
N HIS A 115 11.23 9.36 -1.85
CA HIS A 115 11.17 9.31 -0.38
C HIS A 115 9.94 9.97 0.25
N LYS A 116 8.85 10.18 -0.52
CA LYS A 116 7.57 10.73 -0.02
C LYS A 116 7.05 10.02 1.25
N LEU A 117 7.35 8.73 1.40
CA LEU A 117 7.00 7.93 2.57
C LEU A 117 7.76 8.38 3.83
N SER A 118 9.08 8.55 3.72
CA SER A 118 9.96 9.08 4.78
C SER A 118 9.57 10.50 5.16
N LEU A 119 9.20 11.35 4.18
CA LEU A 119 8.70 12.71 4.45
C LEU A 119 7.40 12.71 5.28
N LYS A 120 6.49 11.73 5.08
CA LYS A 120 5.34 11.56 5.96
C LYS A 120 5.77 11.14 7.38
N ASP A 121 6.76 10.27 7.52
CA ASP A 121 7.28 9.89 8.85
C ASP A 121 7.90 11.05 9.62
N TYR A 122 8.61 11.96 8.94
CA TYR A 122 9.16 13.16 9.58
C TYR A 122 8.05 14.02 10.19
N LEU A 123 6.93 14.21 9.49
CA LEU A 123 5.79 14.98 9.99
C LEU A 123 5.17 14.34 11.25
N TYR A 124 5.01 13.02 11.29
CA TYR A 124 4.47 12.34 12.48
C TYR A 124 5.46 12.31 13.66
N HIS A 125 6.76 12.09 13.42
CA HIS A 125 7.74 11.90 14.49
C HIS A 125 8.39 13.19 14.99
N TYR A 126 8.95 14.00 14.08
CA TYR A 126 9.62 15.26 14.43
C TYR A 126 8.68 16.46 14.36
N GLY A 127 7.70 16.42 13.45
CA GLY A 127 6.71 17.49 13.27
C GLY A 127 5.53 17.45 14.23
N GLY A 128 5.43 16.44 15.10
CA GLY A 128 4.35 16.31 16.08
C GLY A 128 2.95 16.09 15.50
N VAL A 129 2.81 15.82 14.19
CA VAL A 129 1.50 15.55 13.57
C VAL A 129 0.92 14.28 14.17
N THR A 130 -0.29 14.37 14.73
CA THR A 130 -0.97 13.23 15.38
C THR A 130 -1.08 12.04 14.43
N ALA A 131 -0.78 10.82 14.90
CA ALA A 131 -0.78 9.61 14.06
C ALA A 131 -2.15 9.26 13.44
N THR A 132 -3.23 9.86 13.95
CA THR A 132 -4.61 9.81 13.44
C THR A 132 -4.91 10.81 12.32
N ALA A 133 -4.05 11.81 12.10
CA ALA A 133 -4.23 12.78 11.03
C ALA A 133 -3.69 12.21 9.71
N HIS A 134 -4.59 11.79 8.83
CA HIS A 134 -4.23 11.23 7.54
C HIS A 134 -3.62 12.32 6.63
N ILE A 135 -2.32 12.23 6.38
CA ILE A 135 -1.60 13.14 5.47
C ILE A 135 -1.86 12.72 4.03
N ALA A 136 -2.50 13.58 3.24
CA ALA A 136 -2.77 13.33 1.82
C ALA A 136 -1.48 13.50 0.99
N SER A 137 -0.97 14.73 0.93
CA SER A 137 0.23 15.11 0.19
C SER A 137 1.35 15.57 1.13
N VAL A 138 2.60 15.39 0.70
CA VAL A 138 3.78 15.98 1.34
C VAL A 138 4.83 16.29 0.27
N THR A 139 5.57 17.38 0.44
CA THR A 139 6.65 17.84 -0.45
C THR A 139 7.71 18.56 0.39
N LEU A 140 8.97 18.17 0.24
CA LEU A 140 10.13 18.90 0.76
C LEU A 140 10.37 20.13 -0.14
N VAL A 141 10.33 21.31 0.44
CA VAL A 141 10.43 22.60 -0.26
C VAL A 141 11.81 23.23 -0.08
N ASP A 142 12.37 23.12 1.12
CA ASP A 142 13.70 23.64 1.44
C ASP A 142 14.47 22.66 2.34
N ILE A 143 15.80 22.72 2.28
CA ILE A 143 16.75 22.08 3.17
C ILE A 143 17.94 23.03 3.39
N THR A 144 18.28 23.26 4.65
CA THR A 144 19.48 23.96 5.13
C THR A 144 20.33 23.01 5.96
N SER A 145 21.52 23.43 6.41
CA SER A 145 22.36 22.60 7.28
C SER A 145 21.69 22.21 8.62
N SER A 146 20.76 23.03 9.12
CA SER A 146 20.12 22.85 10.43
C SER A 146 18.62 22.53 10.37
N SER A 147 17.98 22.58 9.19
CA SER A 147 16.53 22.37 9.08
C SER A 147 16.06 21.85 7.72
N LEU A 148 14.91 21.18 7.70
CA LEU A 148 14.19 20.77 6.49
C LEU A 148 12.75 21.32 6.53
N VAL A 149 12.26 21.87 5.42
CA VAL A 149 10.96 22.53 5.35
C VAL A 149 10.00 21.72 4.48
N LEU A 150 8.91 21.24 5.08
CA LEU A 150 7.90 20.42 4.43
C LEU A 150 6.60 21.21 4.23
N ASN A 151 6.05 21.16 3.02
CA ASN A 151 4.65 21.49 2.77
C ASN A 151 3.82 20.20 2.72
N TYR A 152 2.65 20.20 3.36
CA TYR A 152 1.74 19.05 3.41
C TYR A 152 0.26 19.46 3.49
N SER A 153 -0.64 18.56 3.11
CA SER A 153 -2.09 18.72 3.33
C SER A 153 -2.72 17.43 3.87
N LEU A 154 -3.87 17.56 4.52
CA LEU A 154 -4.56 16.44 5.18
C LEU A 154 -5.66 15.86 4.28
N GLU A 155 -6.10 14.63 4.54
CA GLU A 155 -7.23 14.02 3.81
C GLU A 155 -8.57 14.65 4.17
N SER A 156 -8.70 15.24 5.36
CA SER A 156 -9.86 16.06 5.76
C SER A 156 -9.86 17.48 5.17
N ASP A 157 -8.72 17.92 4.61
CA ASP A 157 -8.43 19.32 4.33
C ASP A 157 -7.34 19.40 3.24
N HIS A 158 -7.73 19.03 2.02
CA HIS A 158 -6.83 18.96 0.86
C HIS A 158 -6.36 20.33 0.37
N LEU A 159 -7.14 21.40 0.63
CA LEU A 159 -6.92 22.74 0.09
C LEU A 159 -5.95 23.57 0.93
N ASN A 160 -5.98 23.45 2.27
CA ASN A 160 -5.06 24.21 3.12
C ASN A 160 -3.69 23.50 3.20
N LEU A 161 -2.76 23.98 2.39
CA LEU A 161 -1.36 23.59 2.45
C LEU A 161 -0.70 24.17 3.72
N ARG A 162 -0.05 23.32 4.50
CA ARG A 162 0.61 23.65 5.77
C ARG A 162 2.12 23.52 5.61
N THR A 163 2.86 24.55 6.01
CA THR A 163 4.33 24.57 6.03
C THR A 163 4.84 24.24 7.43
N LEU A 164 5.85 23.39 7.53
CA LEU A 164 6.50 23.04 8.80
C LEU A 164 8.01 22.90 8.61
N SER A 165 8.79 23.61 9.44
CA SER A 165 10.23 23.41 9.54
C SER A 165 10.55 22.39 10.63
N ILE A 166 11.41 21.43 10.32
CA ILE A 166 11.87 20.35 11.20
C ILE A 166 13.39 20.50 11.37
N PRO A 167 13.91 20.58 12.60
CA PRO A 167 15.35 20.70 12.83
C PRO A 167 16.07 19.38 12.51
N ILE A 168 17.25 19.50 11.88
CA ILE A 168 18.16 18.38 11.59
C ILE A 168 19.13 18.26 12.77
N LYS A 169 19.33 17.04 13.30
CA LYS A 169 20.25 16.78 14.43
C LYS A 169 21.00 15.45 14.22
N PRO A 170 22.34 15.44 14.22
CA PRO A 170 23.23 16.60 14.24
C PRO A 170 23.06 17.48 12.99
N GLU A 171 23.48 18.75 13.06
CA GLU A 171 23.49 19.64 11.90
C GLU A 171 24.48 19.14 10.84
N LEU A 172 24.20 19.43 9.57
CA LEU A 172 25.04 19.04 8.44
C LEU A 172 26.28 19.93 8.34
N ALA A 173 27.47 19.33 8.19
CA ALA A 173 28.68 20.09 7.84
C ALA A 173 28.60 20.64 6.41
N SER A 174 28.01 19.88 5.49
CA SER A 174 27.73 20.27 4.10
C SER A 174 26.44 19.61 3.59
N LEU A 175 25.86 20.15 2.50
CA LEU A 175 24.71 19.50 1.85
C LEU A 175 25.05 18.13 1.23
N SER A 176 26.33 17.82 1.03
CA SER A 176 26.80 16.48 0.64
C SER A 176 26.42 15.41 1.67
N ASP A 177 26.48 15.77 2.96
CA ASP A 177 26.29 14.86 4.10
C ASP A 177 24.81 14.56 4.37
N ALA A 178 23.91 15.35 3.77
CA ALA A 178 22.46 15.25 3.93
C ALA A 178 21.93 13.82 3.70
N ARG A 179 22.54 13.05 2.79
CA ARG A 179 22.11 11.68 2.48
C ARG A 179 22.14 10.77 3.70
N GLU A 180 23.23 10.76 4.46
CA GLU A 180 23.38 9.85 5.60
C GLU A 180 22.46 10.27 6.75
N VAL A 181 22.45 11.56 7.08
CA VAL A 181 21.62 12.10 8.17
C VAL A 181 20.14 11.90 7.87
N LEU A 182 19.67 12.14 6.63
CA LEU A 182 18.27 11.88 6.26
C LEU A 182 17.93 10.38 6.27
N VAL A 183 18.83 9.48 5.87
CA VAL A 183 18.59 8.02 5.99
C VAL A 183 18.45 7.60 7.46
N ASN A 184 19.27 8.17 8.35
CA ASN A 184 19.20 7.90 9.79
C ASN A 184 17.94 8.52 10.43
N MET A 185 17.53 9.72 10.01
CA MET A 185 16.24 10.32 10.39
C MET A 185 15.06 9.46 9.92
N ALA A 186 15.11 8.90 8.70
CA ALA A 186 14.05 8.04 8.17
C ALA A 186 13.96 6.70 8.93
N LYS A 187 15.11 6.06 9.21
CA LYS A 187 15.18 4.85 10.04
C LYS A 187 14.62 5.10 11.45
N THR A 188 14.95 6.24 12.05
CA THR A 188 14.44 6.66 13.37
C THR A 188 12.92 6.92 13.36
N ALA A 189 12.44 7.77 12.44
CA ALA A 189 11.04 8.19 12.38
C ALA A 189 10.08 7.06 11.99
N ALA A 190 10.49 6.14 11.11
CA ALA A 190 9.70 4.94 10.82
C ALA A 190 9.70 3.95 11.99
N GLY A 191 10.86 3.76 12.64
CA GLY A 191 11.02 2.89 13.80
C GLY A 191 10.17 3.32 15.00
N ALA A 192 10.14 4.63 15.30
CA ALA A 192 9.29 5.21 16.35
C ALA A 192 7.78 4.98 16.12
N ARG A 193 7.38 4.67 14.89
CA ARG A 193 5.99 4.34 14.50
C ARG A 193 5.74 2.83 14.35
N GLY A 194 6.73 1.98 14.67
CA GLY A 194 6.63 0.52 14.53
C GLY A 194 6.76 0.00 13.10
N TYR A 195 7.30 0.79 12.17
CA TYR A 195 7.44 0.43 10.75
C TYR A 195 8.90 0.30 10.31
N SER A 196 9.12 -0.37 9.17
CA SER A 196 10.34 -0.16 8.37
C SER A 196 10.22 1.16 7.59
N PRO A 197 11.31 1.91 7.36
CA PRO A 197 11.29 3.03 6.43
C PRO A 197 11.01 2.57 4.99
N PHE A 198 11.35 1.32 4.65
CA PHE A 198 11.17 0.74 3.32
C PHE A 198 9.76 0.17 3.11
N GLN A 199 9.30 0.17 1.86
CA GLN A 199 8.04 -0.44 1.44
C GLN A 199 8.29 -1.60 0.48
N ILE A 200 7.73 -2.78 0.79
CA ILE A 200 7.64 -3.87 -0.19
C ILE A 200 6.49 -3.54 -1.16
N LYS A 201 6.86 -3.14 -2.39
CA LYS A 201 5.92 -2.83 -3.47
C LYS A 201 5.42 -4.10 -4.17
N GLU A 202 6.31 -5.05 -4.41
CA GLU A 202 6.08 -6.24 -5.24
C GLU A 202 5.75 -7.51 -4.43
N PHE A 203 5.07 -8.46 -5.07
CA PHE A 203 4.85 -9.80 -4.55
C PHE A 203 5.84 -10.77 -5.20
N LYS A 204 6.49 -11.63 -4.40
CA LYS A 204 7.37 -12.69 -4.90
C LYS A 204 6.71 -14.06 -4.76
N TRP A 205 6.48 -14.73 -5.88
CA TRP A 205 6.03 -16.11 -5.94
C TRP A 205 7.01 -17.08 -5.26
N VAL A 206 6.50 -18.24 -4.82
CA VAL A 206 7.33 -19.38 -4.41
C VAL A 206 8.15 -19.90 -5.59
N SER A 207 9.39 -20.32 -5.34
CA SER A 207 10.35 -20.71 -6.38
C SER A 207 11.35 -21.72 -5.87
N GLY A 208 11.76 -22.69 -6.70
CA GLY A 208 12.68 -23.75 -6.28
C GLY A 208 12.01 -24.75 -5.31
N PRO A 209 12.75 -25.38 -4.38
CA PRO A 209 12.25 -26.49 -3.57
C PRO A 209 11.09 -26.12 -2.63
N ASP A 210 10.93 -24.83 -2.28
CA ASP A 210 9.82 -24.35 -1.46
C ASP A 210 8.43 -24.67 -2.07
N ILE A 211 8.34 -24.92 -3.39
CA ILE A 211 7.10 -25.30 -4.09
C ILE A 211 6.55 -26.68 -3.67
N LEU A 212 7.37 -27.52 -3.04
CA LEU A 212 6.94 -28.83 -2.55
C LEU A 212 5.93 -28.71 -1.40
N VAL A 213 5.97 -27.63 -0.62
CA VAL A 213 5.03 -27.39 0.50
C VAL A 213 3.60 -27.12 0.00
N PRO A 214 3.31 -26.11 -0.84
CA PRO A 214 1.96 -25.90 -1.37
C PRO A 214 1.46 -27.08 -2.21
N ALA A 215 2.35 -27.81 -2.90
CA ALA A 215 1.99 -29.04 -3.60
C ALA A 215 1.51 -30.15 -2.62
N ALA A 216 2.20 -30.35 -1.50
CA ALA A 216 1.80 -31.30 -0.46
C ALA A 216 0.51 -30.89 0.27
N VAL A 217 0.33 -29.58 0.55
CA VAL A 217 -0.90 -29.03 1.13
C VAL A 217 -2.09 -29.26 0.19
N LEU A 218 -1.95 -28.89 -1.08
CA LEU A 218 -2.99 -29.10 -2.10
C LEU A 218 -3.34 -30.59 -2.25
N TRP A 219 -2.33 -31.47 -2.32
CA TRP A 219 -2.53 -32.92 -2.37
C TRP A 219 -3.29 -33.46 -1.16
N THR A 220 -2.97 -32.97 0.04
CA THR A 220 -3.66 -33.35 1.29
C THR A 220 -5.12 -32.90 1.28
N VAL A 221 -5.41 -31.66 0.85
CA VAL A 221 -6.78 -31.15 0.73
C VAL A 221 -7.59 -31.97 -0.29
N VAL A 222 -7.00 -32.30 -1.44
CA VAL A 222 -7.65 -33.16 -2.45
C VAL A 222 -7.93 -34.57 -1.90
N GLY A 223 -6.98 -35.16 -1.16
CA GLY A 223 -7.16 -36.49 -0.54
C GLY A 223 -8.18 -36.54 0.60
N LEU A 224 -8.43 -35.43 1.29
CA LEU A 224 -9.51 -35.31 2.28
C LEU A 224 -10.88 -35.07 1.62
N TRP A 225 -10.90 -34.40 0.46
CA TRP A 225 -12.12 -34.17 -0.33
C TRP A 225 -12.62 -35.47 -0.97
N ASP A 226 -11.78 -36.12 -1.79
CA ASP A 226 -12.02 -37.45 -2.34
C ASP A 226 -10.90 -38.45 -1.99
N PRO A 227 -11.11 -39.26 -0.94
CA PRO A 227 -10.19 -40.33 -0.57
C PRO A 227 -9.94 -41.38 -1.68
N ASN A 228 -10.82 -41.52 -2.68
CA ASN A 228 -10.58 -42.49 -3.75
C ASN A 228 -9.36 -42.10 -4.61
N LEU A 229 -9.11 -40.80 -4.78
CA LEU A 229 -8.00 -40.30 -5.60
C LEU A 229 -6.62 -40.61 -4.98
N VAL A 230 -6.53 -40.65 -3.64
CA VAL A 230 -5.26 -40.77 -2.90
C VAL A 230 -5.06 -42.15 -2.26
N TYR A 231 -6.11 -42.78 -1.72
CA TYR A 231 -6.00 -44.01 -0.94
C TYR A 231 -6.35 -45.29 -1.71
N LYS A 232 -7.17 -45.22 -2.78
CA LYS A 232 -7.57 -46.42 -3.55
C LYS A 232 -6.41 -46.99 -4.40
N ASN A 233 -5.44 -46.15 -4.76
CA ASN A 233 -4.22 -46.57 -5.45
C ASN A 233 -3.11 -46.84 -4.41
N SER A 234 -2.78 -48.11 -4.18
CA SER A 234 -1.68 -48.51 -3.27
C SER A 234 -0.29 -48.05 -3.74
N LYS A 235 -0.16 -47.65 -5.02
CA LYS A 235 1.05 -47.03 -5.58
C LYS A 235 1.00 -45.49 -5.56
N SER A 236 0.06 -44.86 -4.85
CA SER A 236 0.04 -43.40 -4.75
C SER A 236 1.27 -42.89 -3.99
N PRO A 237 1.85 -41.74 -4.36
CA PRO A 237 3.02 -41.19 -3.67
C PRO A 237 2.79 -40.98 -2.16
N PHE A 238 1.55 -40.70 -1.75
CA PHE A 238 1.18 -40.58 -0.34
C PHE A 238 1.22 -41.90 0.41
N VAL A 239 0.65 -42.97 -0.13
CA VAL A 239 0.71 -44.31 0.51
C VAL A 239 2.16 -44.79 0.59
N ILE A 240 2.98 -44.52 -0.42
CA ILE A 240 4.41 -44.82 -0.42
C ILE A 240 5.14 -43.98 0.67
N LEU A 241 4.91 -42.66 0.71
CA LEU A 241 5.55 -41.76 1.68
C LEU A 241 5.17 -42.10 3.13
N VAL A 242 3.89 -42.36 3.42
CA VAL A 242 3.43 -42.76 4.76
C VAL A 242 4.02 -44.11 5.16
N ASN A 243 4.11 -45.09 4.24
CA ASN A 243 4.77 -46.37 4.52
C ASN A 243 6.28 -46.23 4.76
N LEU A 244 6.96 -45.32 4.05
CA LEU A 244 8.38 -45.02 4.31
C LEU A 244 8.57 -44.32 5.66
N LEU A 245 7.71 -43.36 5.99
CA LEU A 245 7.74 -42.62 7.26
C LEU A 245 7.47 -43.55 8.45
N LEU A 246 6.45 -44.40 8.37
CA LEU A 246 6.14 -45.39 9.41
C LEU A 246 7.27 -46.42 9.58
N LYS A 247 7.95 -46.83 8.49
CA LYS A 247 9.14 -47.68 8.58
C LYS A 247 10.33 -46.98 9.24
N ALA A 248 10.51 -45.68 9.01
CA ALA A 248 11.60 -44.90 9.58
C ALA A 248 11.41 -44.57 11.08
N ILE A 249 10.18 -44.20 11.50
CA ILE A 249 9.88 -43.89 12.90
C ILE A 249 9.56 -45.16 13.72
N GLY A 250 9.12 -46.24 13.08
CA GLY A 250 8.68 -47.47 13.74
C GLY A 250 9.63 -48.07 14.80
N PRO A 251 10.97 -48.02 14.66
CA PRO A 251 11.90 -48.45 15.71
C PRO A 251 12.03 -47.52 16.92
N LEU A 252 11.56 -46.26 16.81
CA LEU A 252 11.64 -45.24 17.86
C LEU A 252 10.36 -45.14 18.72
N LEU A 253 9.28 -45.84 18.33
CA LEU A 253 8.02 -45.85 19.06
C LEU A 253 7.99 -47.03 20.04
N PRO A 254 7.81 -46.81 21.35
CA PRO A 254 7.75 -47.88 22.36
C PRO A 254 6.39 -48.59 22.41
N PHE A 255 5.53 -48.38 21.41
CA PHE A 255 4.21 -49.00 21.32
C PHE A 255 4.30 -50.33 20.60
N ASP A 256 3.54 -51.32 21.08
CA ASP A 256 3.42 -52.60 20.39
C ASP A 256 2.89 -52.40 18.96
N ARG A 257 3.50 -53.12 18.00
CA ARG A 257 3.24 -52.94 16.57
C ARG A 257 1.81 -53.33 16.20
N ASP A 258 1.19 -54.21 16.97
CA ASP A 258 -0.18 -54.70 16.74
C ASP A 258 -1.26 -53.79 17.36
N LEU A 259 -0.87 -52.83 18.21
CA LEU A 259 -1.78 -51.81 18.77
C LEU A 259 -2.01 -50.66 17.77
N ILE A 260 -0.98 -50.30 17.00
CA ILE A 260 -1.01 -49.17 16.05
C ILE A 260 -2.12 -49.34 14.98
N PRO A 261 -2.31 -50.51 14.34
CA PRO A 261 -3.42 -50.73 13.40
C PRO A 261 -4.80 -50.52 14.02
N GLN A 262 -5.01 -50.96 15.27
CA GLN A 262 -6.32 -50.88 15.93
C GLN A 262 -6.70 -49.43 16.23
N ILE A 263 -5.76 -48.66 16.79
CA ILE A 263 -5.93 -47.22 17.01
C ILE A 263 -6.15 -46.49 15.68
N ALA A 264 -5.38 -46.83 14.64
CA ALA A 264 -5.53 -46.23 13.31
C ALA A 264 -6.90 -46.52 12.68
N ILE A 265 -7.42 -47.75 12.77
CA ILE A 265 -8.75 -48.13 12.26
C ILE A 265 -9.86 -47.36 12.99
N MET A 266 -9.81 -47.28 14.32
CA MET A 266 -10.80 -46.55 15.10
C MET A 266 -10.76 -45.04 14.79
N ALA A 267 -9.56 -44.44 14.75
CA ALA A 267 -9.38 -43.03 14.40
C ALA A 267 -9.86 -42.73 12.97
N MET A 268 -9.51 -43.57 11.98
CA MET A 268 -9.97 -43.40 10.60
C MET A 268 -11.49 -43.54 10.47
N GLY A 269 -12.15 -44.36 11.29
CA GLY A 269 -13.60 -44.45 11.36
C GLY A 269 -14.26 -43.14 11.76
N GLU A 270 -13.78 -42.50 12.83
CA GLU A 270 -14.32 -41.22 13.32
C GLU A 270 -13.97 -40.06 12.36
N ILE A 271 -12.73 -40.01 11.86
CA ILE A 271 -12.28 -39.03 10.85
C ILE A 271 -13.15 -39.13 9.60
N LYS A 272 -13.42 -40.34 9.09
CA LYS A 272 -14.29 -40.54 7.91
C LYS A 272 -15.71 -40.02 8.14
N ARG A 273 -16.25 -40.13 9.36
CA ARG A 273 -17.58 -39.60 9.74
C ARG A 273 -17.57 -38.07 9.81
N ARG A 274 -16.55 -37.47 10.44
CA ARG A 274 -16.45 -36.02 10.69
C ARG A 274 -15.68 -35.22 9.63
N ARG A 275 -15.25 -35.85 8.52
CA ARG A 275 -14.30 -35.24 7.56
C ARG A 275 -14.69 -33.85 7.05
N LYS A 276 -15.99 -33.61 6.85
CA LYS A 276 -16.51 -32.30 6.40
C LYS A 276 -16.30 -31.21 7.45
N ASP A 277 -16.57 -31.51 8.71
CA ASP A 277 -16.38 -30.58 9.83
C ASP A 277 -14.90 -30.35 10.10
N ILE A 278 -14.07 -31.40 10.03
CA ILE A 278 -12.61 -31.29 10.17
C ILE A 278 -12.06 -30.34 9.09
N VAL A 279 -12.33 -30.59 7.80
CA VAL A 279 -11.86 -29.74 6.70
C VAL A 279 -12.39 -28.30 6.84
N LYS A 280 -13.67 -28.12 7.18
CA LYS A 280 -14.26 -26.80 7.46
C LYS A 280 -13.51 -26.05 8.55
N TRP A 281 -13.28 -26.68 9.71
CA TRP A 281 -12.61 -26.03 10.84
C TRP A 281 -11.12 -25.79 10.56
N THR A 282 -10.41 -26.72 9.93
CA THR A 282 -9.02 -26.51 9.49
C THR A 282 -8.91 -25.31 8.54
N VAL A 283 -9.81 -25.15 7.57
CA VAL A 283 -9.82 -23.98 6.67
C VAL A 283 -10.11 -22.69 7.43
N ILE A 284 -11.08 -22.68 8.36
CA ILE A 284 -11.39 -21.49 9.19
C ILE A 284 -10.18 -21.09 10.05
N ILE A 285 -9.55 -22.05 10.73
CA ILE A 285 -8.38 -21.81 11.58
C ILE A 285 -7.22 -21.27 10.73
N HIS A 286 -6.92 -21.91 9.59
CA HIS A 286 -5.83 -21.49 8.70
C HIS A 286 -6.05 -20.09 8.09
N ILE A 287 -7.30 -19.68 7.83
CA ILE A 287 -7.64 -18.29 7.46
C ILE A 287 -7.31 -17.32 8.59
N LEU A 288 -7.69 -17.65 9.83
CA LEU A 288 -7.41 -16.81 10.99
C LEU A 288 -5.91 -16.72 11.28
N GLU A 289 -5.18 -17.84 11.30
CA GLU A 289 -3.73 -17.90 11.47
C GLU A 289 -3.00 -17.10 10.38
N SER A 290 -3.36 -17.34 9.10
CA SER A 290 -2.80 -16.59 7.98
C SER A 290 -3.05 -15.09 8.10
N PHE A 291 -4.21 -14.67 8.62
CA PHE A 291 -4.48 -13.26 8.90
C PHE A 291 -3.62 -12.74 10.07
N PHE A 292 -3.62 -13.41 11.22
CA PHE A 292 -2.94 -12.97 12.43
C PHE A 292 -1.41 -12.92 12.29
N PHE A 293 -0.78 -13.92 11.66
CA PHE A 293 0.67 -13.92 11.46
C PHE A 293 1.14 -12.99 10.33
N MET A 294 0.38 -12.87 9.24
CA MET A 294 0.81 -12.07 8.08
C MET A 294 0.52 -10.57 8.26
N ARG A 295 -0.57 -10.18 8.96
CA ARG A 295 -0.94 -8.78 9.23
C ARG A 295 0.17 -7.91 9.86
N PRO A 296 0.85 -8.31 10.95
CA PRO A 296 1.90 -7.49 11.56
C PRO A 296 3.08 -7.28 10.61
N ILE A 297 3.46 -8.30 9.84
CA ILE A 297 4.60 -8.23 8.90
C ILE A 297 4.25 -7.34 7.69
N LEU A 298 3.05 -7.52 7.11
CA LEU A 298 2.55 -6.68 6.01
C LEU A 298 2.38 -5.21 6.42
N ASN A 299 2.04 -4.95 7.69
CA ASN A 299 1.96 -3.59 8.21
C ASN A 299 3.35 -3.01 8.48
N LYS A 300 4.27 -3.75 9.14
CA LYS A 300 5.66 -3.29 9.38
C LYS A 300 6.34 -2.86 8.07
N TYR A 301 6.25 -3.69 7.03
CA TYR A 301 6.86 -3.43 5.71
C TYR A 301 5.93 -2.70 4.73
N ARG A 302 4.86 -2.08 5.24
CA ARG A 302 4.02 -1.06 4.57
C ARG A 302 3.48 -1.49 3.21
N VAL A 303 3.20 -2.77 3.06
CA VAL A 303 2.91 -3.40 1.76
C VAL A 303 1.63 -2.79 1.15
N GLN A 304 1.63 -2.56 -0.16
CA GLN A 304 0.50 -1.93 -0.84
C GLN A 304 -0.72 -2.87 -0.89
N ASN A 305 -1.95 -2.34 -0.84
CA ASN A 305 -3.18 -3.13 -0.67
C ASN A 305 -3.36 -4.33 -1.65
N PRO A 306 -3.17 -4.21 -2.99
CA PRO A 306 -3.24 -5.38 -3.86
C PRO A 306 -2.12 -6.40 -3.56
N THR A 307 -0.92 -5.92 -3.27
CA THR A 307 0.23 -6.75 -2.87
C THR A 307 -0.03 -7.47 -1.54
N LYS A 308 -0.73 -6.85 -0.57
CA LYS A 308 -1.15 -7.50 0.69
C LYS A 308 -2.06 -8.70 0.41
N LEU A 309 -3.01 -8.58 -0.52
CA LEU A 309 -3.92 -9.67 -0.87
C LEU A 309 -3.14 -10.87 -1.44
N TYR A 310 -2.17 -10.65 -2.33
CA TYR A 310 -1.32 -11.73 -2.84
C TYR A 310 -0.52 -12.42 -1.72
N TRP A 311 0.01 -11.68 -0.73
CA TRP A 311 0.69 -12.29 0.42
C TRP A 311 -0.24 -13.08 1.34
N TYR A 312 -1.48 -12.63 1.58
CA TYR A 312 -2.47 -13.43 2.31
C TYR A 312 -2.86 -14.71 1.54
N LEU A 313 -3.10 -14.62 0.24
CA LEU A 313 -3.41 -15.79 -0.61
C LEU A 313 -2.24 -16.77 -0.68
N ALA A 314 -1.00 -16.28 -0.73
CA ALA A 314 0.20 -17.10 -0.63
C ALA A 314 0.30 -17.81 0.73
N CYS A 315 -0.08 -17.14 1.83
CA CYS A 315 -0.15 -17.77 3.14
C CYS A 315 -1.23 -18.86 3.22
N MET A 316 -2.39 -18.65 2.58
CA MET A 316 -3.43 -19.67 2.49
C MET A 316 -2.99 -20.93 1.74
N VAL A 317 -2.16 -20.79 0.68
CA VAL A 317 -1.74 -21.93 -0.17
C VAL A 317 -0.45 -22.59 0.31
N GLU A 318 0.53 -21.80 0.78
CA GLU A 318 1.85 -22.28 1.19
C GLU A 318 2.00 -22.48 2.69
N GLY A 319 1.28 -21.70 3.51
CA GLY A 319 1.55 -21.54 4.94
C GLY A 319 2.86 -20.80 5.23
N PHE A 320 3.61 -21.29 6.21
CA PHE A 320 4.82 -20.67 6.76
C PHE A 320 5.93 -20.25 5.77
N PRO A 321 6.20 -20.95 4.64
CA PRO A 321 7.16 -20.48 3.64
C PRO A 321 6.90 -19.07 3.11
N SER A 322 5.62 -18.67 2.99
CA SER A 322 5.25 -17.30 2.58
C SER A 322 5.71 -16.26 3.62
N ILE A 323 5.46 -16.51 4.90
CA ILE A 323 5.86 -15.70 6.06
C ILE A 323 7.38 -15.56 6.11
N LYS A 324 8.10 -16.67 5.93
CA LYS A 324 9.56 -16.71 5.85
C LYS A 324 10.09 -15.88 4.67
N ARG A 325 9.43 -15.95 3.50
CA ARG A 325 9.83 -15.25 2.27
C ARG A 325 9.64 -13.73 2.38
N ILE A 326 8.49 -13.25 2.84
CA ILE A 326 8.31 -11.80 3.07
C ILE A 326 9.23 -11.28 4.18
N SER A 327 9.44 -12.06 5.25
CA SER A 327 10.36 -11.68 6.34
C SER A 327 11.81 -11.56 5.86
N LYS A 328 12.25 -12.45 4.95
CA LYS A 328 13.57 -12.34 4.31
C LYS A 328 13.66 -11.11 3.40
N LEU A 329 12.62 -10.84 2.61
CA LEU A 329 12.56 -9.67 1.73
C LEU A 329 12.63 -8.35 2.52
N GLY A 330 11.84 -8.23 3.59
CA GLY A 330 11.87 -7.07 4.49
C GLY A 330 13.24 -6.84 5.13
N LYS A 331 13.87 -7.90 5.67
CA LYS A 331 15.24 -7.84 6.20
C LYS A 331 16.29 -7.45 5.15
N SER A 332 16.11 -7.85 3.88
CA SER A 332 17.01 -7.42 2.80
C SER A 332 16.80 -5.98 2.32
N LEU A 333 15.71 -5.33 2.71
CA LEU A 333 15.51 -3.89 2.56
C LEU A 333 16.07 -3.14 3.78
N ASP A 334 15.79 -3.61 4.99
CA ASP A 334 16.28 -3.00 6.25
C ASP A 334 17.82 -2.85 6.29
N ASN A 335 18.55 -3.67 5.53
CA ASN A 335 20.02 -3.67 5.39
C ASN A 335 20.58 -2.74 4.28
N GLN A 336 19.76 -1.87 3.66
CA GLN A 336 20.17 -0.89 2.63
C GLN A 336 20.30 0.54 3.20
#